data_AF-A0A8T0V322-F1
#
_entry.id   AF-A0A8T0V322-F1
#
_cell.length_a   1.000
_cell.length_b   1.000
_cell.length_c   1.000
_cell.angle_alpha   90.00
_cell.angle_beta   90.00
_cell.angle_gamma   90.00
#
_symmetry.space_group_name_H-M   'P 1'
#
loop_
_entity.id
_entity.type
_entity.pdbx_description
1 polymer ?
#
loop_
_entity_poly.entity_id
_entity_poly.type
_entity_poly.pdbx_seq_one_letter_code
_entity_poly.pdbx_strand_id
1 'polypeptide(L)'
;KNSLGDWCVDEDLHALIHLLRCSPIVQKLTLRLRLIGASVYHHGTDESEPKKVNCKHLKKVKITCVQGDTRVPNIVKFILANAKSLPEIYIKPYEHWVDHADVEDFDLLT
;
A
#
# COMPACT_ATOMS: atom_id res chain seq x y z
N LYS A 1 7.47 1.43 11.29
CA LYS A 1 7.82 1.26 9.87
C LYS A 1 6.89 0.16 9.35
N ASN A 2 5.83 0.50 8.60
CA ASN A 2 4.86 -0.50 8.11
C ASN A 2 5.12 -0.71 6.62
N SER A 3 5.87 -1.76 6.28
CA SER A 3 6.18 -2.16 4.91
C SER A 3 5.39 -3.42 4.56
N LEU A 4 4.72 -3.41 3.41
CA LEU A 4 3.96 -4.54 2.89
C LEU A 4 4.65 -5.14 1.67
N GLY A 5 4.74 -6.48 1.65
CA GLY A 5 5.21 -7.27 0.51
C GLY A 5 4.11 -7.59 -0.50
N ASP A 6 4.48 -8.34 -1.54
CA ASP A 6 3.71 -8.56 -2.78
C ASP A 6 2.34 -9.22 -2.60
N TRP A 7 2.15 -9.87 -1.45
CA TRP A 7 0.93 -10.62 -1.13
C TRP A 7 -0.24 -9.73 -0.71
N CYS A 8 -0.04 -8.41 -0.58
CA CYS A 8 -1.01 -7.56 0.11
C CYS A 8 -2.01 -6.83 -0.81
N VAL A 9 -1.86 -6.95 -2.12
CA VAL A 9 -2.71 -6.22 -3.06
C VAL A 9 -3.23 -7.19 -4.11
N ASP A 10 -4.30 -7.90 -3.75
CA ASP A 10 -5.20 -8.52 -4.71
C ASP A 10 -6.03 -7.43 -5.42
N GLU A 11 -6.86 -7.83 -6.38
CA GLU A 11 -7.75 -6.90 -7.11
C GLU A 11 -8.69 -6.12 -6.17
N ASP A 12 -9.06 -6.74 -5.05
CA ASP A 12 -10.03 -6.23 -4.07
C ASP A 12 -9.37 -5.40 -2.94
N LEU A 13 -8.05 -5.24 -2.96
CA LEU A 13 -7.25 -4.51 -1.98
C LEU A 13 -7.46 -4.99 -0.52
N HIS A 14 -7.87 -6.24 -0.31
CA HIS A 14 -8.36 -6.71 0.99
C HIS A 14 -7.33 -6.54 2.12
N ALA A 15 -6.10 -6.95 1.88
CA ALA A 15 -5.05 -6.87 2.90
C ALA A 15 -4.58 -5.41 3.14
N LEU A 16 -4.62 -4.55 2.11
CA LEU A 16 -4.41 -3.10 2.28
C LEU A 16 -5.48 -2.48 3.18
N ILE A 17 -6.75 -2.79 2.91
CA ILE A 17 -7.90 -2.33 3.73
C ILE A 17 -7.72 -2.80 5.17
N HIS A 18 -7.41 -4.08 5.38
CA HIS A 18 -7.20 -4.65 6.70
C HIS A 18 -6.09 -3.92 7.47
N LEU A 19 -4.93 -3.70 6.85
CA LEU A 19 -3.82 -3.00 7.49
C LEU A 19 -4.19 -1.58 7.93
N LEU A 20 -4.84 -0.83 7.04
CA LEU A 20 -5.21 0.55 7.32
C LEU A 20 -6.29 0.65 8.40
N ARG A 21 -7.11 -0.39 8.57
CA ARG A 21 -8.03 -0.50 9.72
C ARG A 21 -7.28 -0.76 11.03
N CYS A 22 -6.33 -1.69 11.02
CA CYS A 22 -5.57 -2.07 12.21
C CYS A 22 -4.61 -0.97 12.67
N SER A 23 -4.20 -0.07 11.77
CA SER A 23 -3.20 0.97 12.05
C SER A 23 -3.73 2.37 11.78
N PRO A 24 -4.69 2.89 12.56
CA PRO A 24 -5.33 4.19 12.32
C PRO A 24 -4.39 5.40 12.41
N ILE A 25 -3.24 5.23 13.07
CA ILE A 25 -2.21 6.26 13.26
C ILE A 25 -1.13 6.27 12.17
N VAL A 26 -1.27 5.45 11.13
CA VAL A 26 -0.27 5.34 10.07
C VAL A 26 -0.09 6.69 9.36
N GLN A 27 1.15 7.19 9.33
CA GLN A 27 1.49 8.43 8.62
C GLN A 27 2.21 8.18 7.29
N LYS A 28 2.97 7.09 7.22
CA LYS A 28 3.76 6.69 6.04
C LYS A 28 3.39 5.25 5.69
N LEU A 29 2.92 5.04 4.46
CA LEU A 29 2.64 3.71 3.90
C LEU A 29 3.67 3.40 2.82
N THR A 30 4.19 2.18 2.81
CA THR A 30 5.07 1.69 1.74
C THR A 30 4.56 0.37 1.21
N LEU A 31 4.26 0.33 -0.09
CA LEU A 31 3.75 -0.82 -0.82
C LEU A 31 4.81 -1.29 -1.81
N ARG A 32 5.18 -2.58 -1.73
CA ARG A 32 6.06 -3.23 -2.70
C ARG A 32 5.24 -4.24 -3.49
N LEU A 33 5.14 -4.02 -4.80
CA LEU A 33 4.35 -4.80 -5.77
C LEU A 33 5.32 -5.50 -6.72
N ARG A 34 5.95 -6.59 -6.27
CA ARG A 34 7.01 -7.30 -7.03
C ARG A 34 6.48 -8.47 -7.86
N LEU A 35 5.31 -9.02 -7.53
CA LEU A 35 4.68 -10.12 -8.26
C LEU A 35 3.28 -9.74 -8.73
N ILE A 36 2.98 -10.01 -10.00
CA ILE A 36 1.63 -9.97 -10.58
C ILE A 36 1.05 -11.37 -10.40
N GLY A 37 -0.08 -11.51 -9.72
CA GLY A 37 -0.82 -12.78 -9.66
C GLY A 37 -0.58 -13.70 -8.44
N ALA A 38 0.01 -13.21 -7.35
CA ALA A 38 0.02 -13.95 -6.08
C ALA A 38 -1.35 -13.86 -5.37
N SER A 39 -2.42 -14.29 -6.04
CA SER A 39 -3.73 -14.50 -5.42
C SER A 39 -3.82 -15.93 -4.95
N VAL A 40 -3.45 -16.19 -3.70
CA VAL A 40 -3.99 -17.33 -2.94
C VAL A 40 -4.20 -16.87 -1.50
N TYR A 41 -5.37 -16.28 -1.22
CA TYR A 41 -5.92 -16.28 0.14
C TYR A 41 -7.42 -16.49 0.07
N HIS A 42 -7.82 -17.76 0.08
CA HIS A 42 -9.15 -18.17 0.47
C HIS A 42 -9.22 -18.15 1.99
N HIS A 43 -9.90 -17.15 2.56
CA HIS A 43 -10.59 -17.37 3.83
C HIS A 43 -11.85 -16.53 3.82
N GLY A 44 -12.99 -17.22 3.69
CA GLY A 44 -14.31 -16.61 3.78
C GLY A 44 -14.40 -15.81 5.07
N THR A 45 -14.83 -14.56 4.97
CA THR A 45 -15.26 -13.79 6.14
C THR A 45 -16.37 -12.84 5.71
N ASP A 46 -17.54 -13.11 6.30
CA ASP A 46 -18.77 -12.36 6.33
C ASP A 46 -18.79 -11.01 5.60
N GLU A 47 -19.71 -10.95 4.63
CA GLU A 47 -20.39 -9.76 4.17
C GLU A 47 -21.12 -9.11 5.35
N SER A 48 -20.40 -8.35 6.17
CA SER A 48 -21.05 -7.41 7.05
C SER A 48 -20.25 -6.11 7.16
N GLU A 49 -20.93 -5.07 6.68
CA GLU A 49 -20.66 -3.63 6.74
C GLU A 49 -19.61 -3.03 5.79
N PRO A 50 -19.88 -1.82 5.25
CA PRO A 50 -18.88 -1.03 4.54
C PRO A 50 -17.77 -0.65 5.52
N LYS A 51 -16.69 -1.43 5.49
CA LYS A 51 -15.54 -1.33 6.41
C LYS A 51 -14.82 0.01 6.20
N LYS A 52 -15.29 1.07 6.85
CA LYS A 52 -14.66 2.40 6.87
C LYS A 52 -13.19 2.26 7.26
N VAL A 53 -12.31 2.73 6.38
CA VAL A 53 -10.87 2.72 6.63
C VAL A 53 -10.48 4.00 7.37
N ASN A 54 -9.58 3.89 8.36
CA ASN A 54 -9.18 5.03 9.18
C ASN A 54 -7.78 5.50 8.77
N CYS A 55 -7.70 6.29 7.69
CA CYS A 55 -6.45 6.85 7.16
C CYS A 55 -6.23 8.32 7.58
N LYS A 56 -6.74 8.74 8.75
CA LYS A 56 -6.78 10.16 9.15
C LYS A 56 -5.41 10.83 9.25
N HIS A 57 -4.36 10.05 9.50
CA HIS A 57 -3.01 10.55 9.67
C HIS A 57 -2.10 10.26 8.48
N LEU A 58 -2.61 9.61 7.43
CA LEU A 58 -1.81 9.22 6.28
C LEU A 58 -1.36 10.47 5.51
N LYS A 59 -0.04 10.67 5.46
CA LYS A 59 0.60 11.83 4.82
C LYS A 59 1.43 11.44 3.62
N LYS A 60 2.05 10.26 3.63
CA LYS A 60 2.98 9.83 2.59
C LYS A 60 2.72 8.39 2.18
N VAL A 61 2.75 8.14 0.88
CA VAL A 61 2.60 6.81 0.30
C VAL A 61 3.72 6.59 -0.71
N LYS A 62 4.51 5.54 -0.49
CA LYS A 62 5.52 5.07 -1.46
C LYS A 62 5.02 3.76 -2.06
N ILE A 63 4.93 3.70 -3.38
CA ILE A 63 4.59 2.49 -4.14
C ILE A 63 5.79 2.14 -4.98
N THR A 64 6.29 0.92 -4.83
CA THR A 64 7.33 0.37 -5.68
C THR A 64 6.73 -0.78 -6.47
N CYS A 65 6.74 -0.72 -7.80
CA CYS A 65 6.00 -1.67 -8.64
C CYS A 65 6.67 -1.93 -9.98
N VAL A 66 6.39 -3.10 -10.57
CA VAL A 66 6.79 -3.38 -11.95
C VAL A 66 6.15 -2.36 -12.91
N GLN A 67 6.84 -2.03 -14.01
CA GLN A 67 6.32 -1.07 -14.98
C GLN A 67 5.02 -1.61 -15.60
N GLY A 68 3.96 -0.79 -15.60
CA GLY A 68 2.65 -1.17 -16.12
C GLY A 68 1.78 -1.99 -15.16
N ASP A 69 2.13 -2.10 -13.87
CA ASP A 69 1.29 -2.77 -12.88
C ASP A 69 -0.11 -2.10 -12.79
N THR A 70 -1.13 -2.83 -13.23
CA THR A 70 -2.51 -2.35 -13.35
C THR A 70 -3.20 -2.14 -12.01
N ARG A 71 -2.60 -2.59 -10.89
CA ARG A 71 -3.13 -2.36 -9.54
C ARG A 71 -2.86 -0.94 -9.05
N VAL A 72 -1.79 -0.30 -9.53
CA VAL A 72 -1.35 1.02 -9.04
C VAL A 72 -2.46 2.08 -9.17
N PRO A 73 -3.17 2.22 -10.31
CA PRO A 73 -4.30 3.14 -10.40
C PRO A 73 -5.40 2.88 -9.36
N ASN A 74 -5.73 1.61 -9.11
CA ASN A 74 -6.77 1.22 -8.14
C ASN A 74 -6.34 1.56 -6.71
N ILE A 75 -5.09 1.27 -6.34
CA ILE A 75 -4.51 1.63 -5.04
C ILE A 75 -4.54 3.15 -4.84
N VAL A 76 -4.07 3.92 -5.82
CA VAL A 76 -4.03 5.38 -5.74
C VAL A 76 -5.44 5.95 -5.57
N LYS A 77 -6.39 5.51 -6.41
CA LYS A 77 -7.79 5.92 -6.32
C LYS A 77 -8.39 5.60 -4.95
N PHE A 78 -8.14 4.40 -4.44
CA PHE A 78 -8.59 3.98 -3.12
C PHE A 78 -8.03 4.86 -2.00
N ILE A 79 -6.72 5.15 -2.02
CA ILE A 79 -6.07 6.01 -1.03
C ILE A 79 -6.66 7.41 -1.07
N LEU A 80 -6.80 8.00 -2.25
CA LEU A 80 -7.33 9.35 -2.42
C LEU A 80 -8.79 9.46 -1.95
N ALA A 81 -9.59 8.40 -2.14
CA ALA A 81 -10.98 8.38 -1.68
C ALA A 81 -11.14 8.25 -0.15
N ASN A 82 -10.13 7.70 0.55
CA ASN A 82 -10.22 7.37 1.98
C ASN A 82 -9.31 8.22 2.87
N ALA A 83 -8.33 8.92 2.32
CA ALA A 83 -7.46 9.81 3.08
C ALA A 83 -8.21 11.08 3.48
N LYS A 84 -7.98 11.55 4.70
CA LYS A 84 -8.60 12.79 5.20
C LYS A 84 -8.01 14.04 4.54
N SER A 85 -6.74 13.97 4.18
CA SER A 85 -5.98 15.00 3.48
C SER A 85 -5.25 14.35 2.32
N LEU A 86 -4.95 15.13 1.27
CA LEU A 86 -4.20 14.66 0.12
C LEU A 86 -2.79 14.20 0.56
N PRO A 87 -2.47 12.89 0.48
CA PRO A 87 -1.12 12.43 0.81
C PRO A 87 -0.17 12.69 -0.35
N GLU A 88 1.12 12.86 -0.03
CA GLU A 88 2.20 12.81 -1.01
C GLU A 88 2.35 11.36 -1.51
N ILE A 89 2.18 11.13 -2.82
CA ILE A 89 2.27 9.80 -3.42
C ILE A 89 3.51 9.73 -4.32
N TYR A 90 4.39 8.78 -4.02
CA TYR A 90 5.61 8.50 -4.76
C TYR A 90 5.52 7.11 -5.38
N ILE A 91 5.54 7.03 -6.70
CA ILE A 91 5.56 5.76 -7.43
C ILE A 91 6.96 5.60 -8.04
N LYS A 92 7.65 4.52 -7.68
CA LYS A 92 8.97 4.18 -8.20
C LYS A 92 8.91 2.82 -8.92
N PRO A 93 9.65 2.63 -10.03
CA PRO A 93 9.76 1.32 -10.64
C PRO A 93 10.37 0.31 -9.65
N TYR A 94 9.98 -0.95 -9.77
CA TYR A 94 10.61 -2.04 -9.04
C TYR A 94 11.96 -2.34 -9.68
N GLU A 95 13.01 -1.80 -9.07
CA GLU A 95 14.38 -2.10 -9.42
C GLU A 95 14.73 -3.46 -8.78
N HIS A 96 14.93 -4.48 -9.62
CA HIS A 96 15.51 -5.75 -9.19
C HIS A 96 16.98 -5.51 -8.77
N TRP A 97 17.26 -5.14 -7.52
CA TRP A 97 18.64 -5.10 -7.05
C TRP A 97 18.83 -5.78 -5.69
N VAL A 98 19.79 -6.70 -5.75
CA VAL A 98 20.52 -7.44 -4.73
C VAL A 98 20.61 -6.71 -3.38
N ASP A 99 20.18 -7.39 -2.31
CA ASP A 99 20.52 -7.28 -0.87
C ASP A 99 21.30 -6.04 -0.34
N HIS A 100 21.00 -4.83 -0.80
CA HIS A 100 21.51 -3.62 -0.18
C HIS A 100 20.37 -2.94 0.59
N ALA A 101 20.42 -3.18 1.90
CA ALA A 101 19.64 -2.66 2.99
C ALA A 101 18.79 -1.39 2.69
N ASP A 102 17.54 -1.46 3.12
CA ASP A 102 16.55 -0.37 3.21
C ASP A 102 16.96 0.78 4.15
N VAL A 103 18.10 1.41 3.87
CA VAL A 103 18.62 2.58 4.55
C VAL A 103 18.16 3.82 3.77
N GLU A 104 17.14 4.46 4.34
CA GLU A 104 16.89 5.91 4.27
C GLU A 104 16.51 6.54 2.92
N ASP A 105 15.20 6.54 2.60
CA ASP A 105 14.62 7.39 1.53
C ASP A 105 13.68 8.48 2.12
N PHE A 106 13.42 8.48 3.43
CA PHE A 106 12.54 9.48 4.06
C PHE A 106 13.28 10.59 4.82
N ASP A 107 14.59 10.48 5.02
CA ASP A 107 15.40 11.40 5.84
C ASP A 107 16.37 12.27 5.03
N LEU A 108 16.38 12.16 3.69
CA LEU A 108 17.25 12.95 2.79
C LEU A 108 16.59 14.22 2.23
N LEU A 109 15.45 14.66 2.78
CA LEU A 109 14.71 15.85 2.32
C LEU A 109 14.33 16.80 3.47
N THR A 110 15.18 16.92 4.50
CA THR A 110 15.16 18.04 5.46
C THR A 110 16.12 19.13 5.04
#